data_AF-A0A1C9C9Z5-F1
#
_entry.id   AF-A0A1C9C9Z5-F1
#
_cell.length_a   1.000
_cell.length_b   1.000
_cell.length_c   1.000
_cell.angle_alpha   90.00
_cell.angle_beta   90.00
_cell.angle_gamma   90.00
#
_symmetry.space_group_name_H-M   'P 1'
#
loop_
_entity.id
_entity.type
_entity.pdbx_description
1 polymer ?
#
loop_
_entity_poly.entity_id
_entity_poly.type
_entity_poly.pdbx_seq_one_letter_code
_entity_poly.pdbx_strand_id
1 'polypeptide(L)'
;MFQIYLLFIIFLLITICYFISNDILKIISRNTILYNIYQNIQEKYVSPDHNHNIKAAKAYIYEKKWLSCILMLEFYIDNQSNNIEAYYSLIALCYYNLNLYKYAKKYYLKAIQIYPKNIITLHQLAETYKKCKEIKSAIAIYQQIYFLDPHNKIAKHNINNLSNKHISG
;
A
#
# COMPACT_ATOMS: atom_id res chain seq x y z
N MET A 1 12.97 14.32 55.07
CA MET A 1 12.01 13.40 54.43
C MET A 1 11.66 13.77 52.98
N PHE A 2 11.24 15.01 52.70
CA PHE A 2 10.87 15.45 51.34
C PHE A 2 11.98 15.32 50.28
N GLN A 3 13.24 15.65 50.64
CA GLN A 3 14.38 15.60 49.70
C GLN A 3 14.73 14.18 49.23
N ILE A 4 14.51 13.16 50.07
CA ILE A 4 14.79 11.74 49.73
C ILE A 4 13.76 11.23 48.72
N TYR A 5 12.50 11.62 48.87
CA TYR A 5 11.44 11.30 47.93
C TYR A 5 11.68 11.93 46.55
N LEU A 6 12.18 13.17 46.53
CA LEU A 6 12.53 13.88 45.29
C LEU A 6 13.67 13.17 44.54
N LEU A 7 14.70 12.71 45.24
CA LEU A 7 15.80 11.93 44.65
C LEU A 7 15.33 10.59 44.07
N PHE A 8 14.42 9.90 44.78
CA PHE A 8 13.84 8.65 44.31
C PHE A 8 13.01 8.84 43.03
N ILE A 9 12.20 9.90 42.97
CA ILE A 9 11.44 10.26 41.76
C ILE A 9 12.38 10.56 40.60
N ILE A 10 13.43 11.35 40.81
CA ILE A 10 14.38 11.70 39.75
C ILE A 10 15.04 10.45 39.18
N PHE A 11 15.45 9.50 40.03
CA PHE A 11 16.01 8.23 39.58
C PHE A 11 15.03 7.41 38.74
N LEU A 12 13.77 7.35 39.18
CA LEU A 12 12.70 6.68 38.43
C LEU A 12 12.40 7.39 37.10
N LEU A 13 12.48 8.72 37.07
CA LEU A 13 12.29 9.50 35.85
C LEU A 13 13.42 9.23 34.84
N ILE A 14 14.68 9.19 35.29
CA ILE A 14 15.85 8.94 34.44
C ILE A 14 15.77 7.55 33.80
N THR A 15 15.38 6.54 34.57
CA THR A 15 15.25 5.17 34.05
C THR A 15 14.12 5.07 33.01
N ILE A 16 12.99 5.73 33.23
CA ILE A 16 11.90 5.81 32.25
C ILE A 16 12.33 6.58 30.99
N CYS A 17 12.98 7.74 31.15
CA CYS A 17 13.46 8.54 30.03
C CYS A 17 14.47 7.77 29.18
N TYR A 18 15.37 7.00 29.81
CA TYR A 18 16.33 6.15 29.12
C TYR A 18 15.62 5.08 28.27
N PHE A 19 14.60 4.42 28.83
CA PHE A 19 13.85 3.38 28.12
C PHE A 19 13.11 3.95 26.90
N ILE A 20 12.40 5.06 27.08
CA ILE A 20 11.68 5.76 26.01
C ILE A 20 12.65 6.19 24.90
N SER A 21 13.80 6.75 25.28
CA SER A 21 14.82 7.19 24.31
C SER A 21 15.35 6.03 23.48
N ASN A 22 15.59 4.88 24.11
CA ASN A 22 16.09 3.69 23.42
C ASN A 22 15.06 3.11 22.44
N ASP A 23 13.78 3.09 22.82
CA ASP A 23 12.71 2.63 21.93
C ASP A 23 12.50 3.56 20.74
N ILE A 24 12.58 4.88 20.94
CA ILE A 24 12.54 5.87 19.88
C ILE A 24 13.71 5.66 18.90
N LEU A 25 14.93 5.44 19.40
CA LEU A 25 16.10 5.20 18.55
C LEU A 25 15.98 3.94 17.71
N LYS A 26 15.44 2.85 18.28
CA LYS A 26 15.16 1.61 17.51
C LYS A 26 14.13 1.82 16.41
N ILE A 27 13.11 2.64 16.64
CA ILE A 27 12.10 2.97 15.63
C ILE A 27 12.74 3.79 14.50
N ILE A 28 13.56 4.79 14.84
CA ILE A 28 14.27 5.64 13.86
C ILE A 28 15.24 4.81 13.02
N SER A 29 16.02 3.92 13.63
CA SER A 29 17.00 3.08 12.92
C SER A 29 16.32 2.08 11.98
N ARG A 30 15.22 1.47 12.41
CA ARG A 30 14.40 0.62 11.55
C ARG A 30 13.81 1.40 10.38
N ASN A 31 13.30 2.60 10.63
CA ASN A 31 12.70 3.45 9.60
C ASN A 31 13.72 3.95 8.57
N THR A 32 14.97 4.20 8.97
CA THR A 32 16.06 4.55 8.05
C THR A 32 16.49 3.37 7.18
N ILE A 33 16.58 2.16 7.74
CA ILE A 33 16.85 0.93 6.96
C ILE A 33 15.74 0.69 5.94
N LEU A 34 14.48 0.85 6.34
CA LEU A 34 13.34 0.71 5.45
C LEU A 34 13.32 1.76 4.35
N TYR A 35 13.67 3.00 4.67
CA TYR A 35 13.83 4.06 3.70
C TYR A 35 14.89 3.71 2.65
N ASN A 36 16.05 3.17 3.07
CA ASN A 36 17.12 2.77 2.17
C ASN A 36 16.72 1.57 1.28
N ILE A 37 16.06 0.55 1.85
CA ILE A 37 15.54 -0.60 1.09
C ILE A 37 14.50 -0.14 0.06
N TYR A 38 13.62 0.77 0.47
CA TYR A 38 12.60 1.33 -0.40
C TYR A 38 13.19 2.18 -1.53
N GLN A 39 14.20 3.01 -1.25
CA GLN A 39 14.95 3.74 -2.28
C GLN A 39 15.64 2.80 -3.27
N ASN A 40 16.29 1.73 -2.78
CA ASN A 40 16.92 0.72 -3.64
C ASN A 40 15.92 -0.02 -4.54
N ILE A 41 14.68 -0.25 -4.07
CA ILE A 41 13.59 -0.82 -4.87
C ILE A 41 13.08 0.20 -5.90
N GLN A 42 13.03 1.49 -5.54
CA GLN A 42 12.53 2.57 -6.40
C GLN A 42 13.50 2.95 -7.51
N GLU A 43 14.82 3.00 -7.26
CA GLU A 43 15.85 3.18 -8.31
C GLU A 43 15.77 2.11 -9.40
N LYS A 44 15.26 0.93 -9.06
CA LYS A 44 15.06 -0.17 -10.02
C LYS A 44 13.80 -0.04 -10.87
N TYR A 45 12.85 0.86 -10.53
CA TYR A 45 11.52 0.85 -11.17
C TYR A 45 10.85 2.19 -11.52
N VAL A 46 11.14 3.36 -10.93
CA VAL A 46 10.43 4.61 -11.31
C VAL A 46 11.26 5.88 -11.07
N SER A 47 11.14 6.81 -12.02
CA SER A 47 11.77 8.13 -12.17
C SER A 47 11.67 9.10 -10.96
N PRO A 48 12.58 10.10 -10.91
CA PRO A 48 12.74 10.99 -9.76
C PRO A 48 11.81 12.19 -9.91
N ASP A 49 10.65 12.22 -9.24
CA ASP A 49 10.18 13.51 -8.71
C ASP A 49 9.11 13.46 -7.60
N HIS A 50 9.14 14.56 -6.85
CA HIS A 50 8.39 15.02 -5.68
C HIS A 50 7.10 14.29 -5.27
N ASN A 51 7.16 13.51 -4.17
CA ASN A 51 5.93 12.98 -3.57
C ASN A 51 6.05 12.62 -2.09
N HIS A 52 6.19 13.64 -1.23
CA HIS A 52 6.17 13.46 0.24
C HIS A 52 4.92 12.69 0.70
N ASN A 53 3.77 12.95 0.08
CA ASN A 53 2.49 12.34 0.44
C ASN A 53 2.44 10.84 0.10
N ILE A 54 2.97 10.41 -1.05
CA ILE A 54 3.08 8.97 -1.38
C ILE A 54 4.07 8.29 -0.44
N LYS A 55 5.17 8.95 -0.06
CA LYS A 55 6.12 8.40 0.93
C LYS A 55 5.44 8.18 2.27
N ALA A 56 4.67 9.16 2.75
CA ALA A 56 3.87 9.03 3.96
C ALA A 56 2.89 7.86 3.84
N ALA A 57 2.06 7.82 2.79
CA ALA A 57 1.09 6.74 2.58
C ALA A 57 1.74 5.34 2.57
N LYS A 58 2.91 5.20 1.94
CA LYS A 58 3.68 3.95 1.93
C LYS A 58 4.19 3.57 3.32
N ALA A 59 4.60 4.55 4.14
CA ALA A 59 4.96 4.30 5.54
C ALA A 59 3.74 3.82 6.36
N TYR A 60 2.57 4.45 6.21
CA TYR A 60 1.34 3.99 6.86
C TYR A 60 0.96 2.56 6.44
N ILE A 61 1.11 2.23 5.15
CA ILE A 61 0.88 0.87 4.63
C ILE A 61 1.88 -0.14 5.21
N TYR A 62 3.16 0.23 5.28
CA TYR A 62 4.20 -0.63 5.87
C TYR A 62 3.89 -0.93 7.35
N GLU A 63 3.44 0.08 8.09
CA GLU A 63 2.99 -0.06 9.49
C GLU A 63 1.59 -0.70 9.62
N LYS A 64 0.95 -1.09 8.52
CA LYS A 64 -0.41 -1.67 8.46
C LYS A 64 -1.49 -0.76 9.05
N LYS A 65 -1.26 0.55 9.07
CA LYS A 65 -2.22 1.58 9.49
C LYS A 65 -3.15 1.93 8.33
N TRP A 66 -3.95 0.95 7.90
CA TRP A 66 -4.79 1.03 6.71
C TRP A 66 -5.80 2.17 6.74
N LEU A 67 -6.54 2.31 7.85
CA LEU A 67 -7.58 3.34 7.99
C LEU A 67 -6.98 4.76 8.00
N SER A 68 -5.88 4.96 8.73
CA SER A 68 -5.17 6.24 8.75
C SER A 68 -4.62 6.62 7.38
N CYS A 69 -4.11 5.63 6.63
CA CYS A 69 -3.69 5.82 5.25
C CYS A 69 -4.84 6.29 4.35
N ILE A 70 -6.00 5.62 4.44
CA ILE A 70 -7.20 5.95 3.65
C ILE A 70 -7.64 7.39 3.94
N LEU A 71 -7.82 7.75 5.21
CA LEU A 71 -8.25 9.09 5.61
C LEU A 71 -7.30 10.18 5.10
N MET A 72 -5.99 9.94 5.23
CA MET A 72 -4.97 10.86 4.75
C MET A 72 -5.04 11.04 3.23
N LEU A 73 -5.17 9.94 2.48
CA LEU A 73 -5.23 9.99 1.02
C LEU A 73 -6.52 10.64 0.51
N GLU A 74 -7.67 10.39 1.15
CA GLU A 74 -8.94 11.05 0.81
C GLU A 74 -8.85 12.57 1.02
N PHE A 75 -8.29 13.02 2.15
CA PHE A 75 -8.02 14.43 2.39
C PHE A 75 -7.15 15.07 1.28
N TYR A 76 -6.15 14.36 0.77
CA TYR A 76 -5.30 14.88 -0.32
C TYR A 76 -5.99 14.89 -1.68
N ILE A 77 -6.95 13.99 -1.91
CA ILE A 77 -7.76 13.98 -3.13
C ILE A 77 -8.67 15.21 -3.16
N ASP A 78 -9.31 15.52 -2.04
CA ASP A 78 -10.24 16.66 -1.93
C ASP A 78 -9.54 18.01 -2.13
N ASN A 79 -8.25 18.11 -1.73
CA ASN A 79 -7.43 19.30 -1.92
C ASN A 79 -6.73 19.38 -3.30
N GLN A 80 -7.26 18.70 -4.32
CA GLN A 80 -6.83 18.72 -5.73
C GLN A 80 -5.33 18.52 -5.96
N SER A 81 -4.84 17.32 -5.62
CA SER A 81 -3.44 16.92 -5.85
C SER A 81 -3.20 16.35 -7.26
N ASN A 82 -1.99 16.51 -7.81
CA ASN A 82 -1.61 16.03 -9.15
C ASN A 82 -1.47 14.49 -9.29
N ASN A 83 -1.71 13.69 -8.23
CA ASN A 83 -1.46 12.24 -8.22
C ASN A 83 -2.68 11.39 -7.83
N ILE A 84 -3.87 11.83 -8.24
CA ILE A 84 -5.15 11.20 -7.85
C ILE A 84 -5.18 9.70 -8.18
N GLU A 85 -4.62 9.28 -9.32
CA GLU A 85 -4.56 7.86 -9.71
C GLU A 85 -3.79 7.00 -8.70
N ALA A 86 -2.62 7.46 -8.27
CA ALA A 86 -1.79 6.74 -7.31
C ALA A 86 -2.48 6.66 -5.96
N TYR A 87 -3.17 7.73 -5.54
CA TYR A 87 -3.93 7.74 -4.29
C TYR A 87 -5.10 6.77 -4.32
N TYR A 88 -5.86 6.72 -5.41
CA TYR A 88 -6.92 5.71 -5.56
C TYR A 88 -6.37 4.28 -5.55
N SER A 89 -5.23 4.02 -6.19
CA SER A 89 -4.57 2.71 -6.15
C SER A 89 -4.12 2.32 -4.74
N LEU A 90 -3.58 3.27 -3.96
CA LEU A 90 -3.15 3.03 -2.59
C LEU A 90 -4.33 2.86 -1.61
N ILE A 91 -5.40 3.65 -1.76
CA ILE A 91 -6.65 3.47 -1.00
C ILE A 91 -7.24 2.09 -1.28
N ALA A 92 -7.28 1.68 -2.57
CA ALA A 92 -7.76 0.37 -2.97
C ALA A 92 -6.93 -0.76 -2.34
N LEU A 93 -5.60 -0.61 -2.30
CA LEU A 93 -4.71 -1.54 -1.62
C LEU A 93 -5.00 -1.62 -0.11
N CYS A 94 -5.25 -0.50 0.56
CA CYS A 94 -5.64 -0.49 1.97
C CYS A 94 -6.95 -1.24 2.20
N TYR A 95 -7.98 -0.99 1.39
CA TYR A 95 -9.25 -1.74 1.45
C TYR A 95 -9.07 -3.23 1.16
N TYR A 96 -8.18 -3.59 0.22
CA TYR A 96 -7.88 -4.98 -0.09
C TYR A 96 -7.27 -5.70 1.12
N ASN A 97 -6.32 -5.06 1.81
CA ASN A 97 -5.70 -5.60 3.02
C ASN A 97 -6.67 -5.67 4.22
N LEU A 98 -7.71 -4.84 4.24
CA LEU A 98 -8.83 -4.93 5.19
C LEU A 98 -9.86 -6.01 4.80
N ASN A 99 -9.62 -6.80 3.74
CA ASN A 99 -10.56 -7.75 3.14
C ASN A 99 -11.89 -7.13 2.66
N LEU A 100 -11.92 -5.81 2.49
CA LEU A 100 -13.06 -5.04 2.00
C LEU A 100 -13.03 -4.97 0.47
N TYR A 101 -13.06 -6.13 -0.20
CA TYR A 101 -12.77 -6.25 -1.63
C TYR A 101 -13.72 -5.46 -2.55
N LYS A 102 -14.99 -5.28 -2.15
CA LYS A 102 -15.95 -4.45 -2.91
C LYS A 102 -15.51 -2.98 -2.97
N TYR A 103 -14.99 -2.45 -1.87
CA TYR A 103 -14.45 -1.09 -1.81
C TYR A 103 -13.13 -1.00 -2.56
N ALA A 104 -12.22 -1.97 -2.37
CA ALA A 104 -10.97 -2.05 -3.13
C ALA A 104 -11.24 -2.00 -4.64
N LYS A 105 -12.19 -2.80 -5.12
CA LYS A 105 -12.62 -2.81 -6.53
C LYS A 105 -13.05 -1.42 -6.99
N LYS A 106 -13.91 -0.75 -6.24
CA LYS A 106 -14.42 0.60 -6.57
C LYS A 106 -13.27 1.60 -6.76
N TYR A 107 -12.28 1.60 -5.87
CA TYR A 107 -11.15 2.53 -5.96
C TYR A 107 -10.15 2.14 -7.05
N TYR A 108 -9.89 0.85 -7.27
CA TYR A 108 -9.08 0.42 -8.43
C TYR A 108 -9.74 0.80 -9.76
N LEU A 109 -11.08 0.70 -9.86
CA LEU A 109 -11.82 1.16 -11.04
C LEU A 109 -11.64 2.68 -11.27
N LYS A 110 -11.68 3.49 -10.21
CA LYS A 110 -11.38 4.93 -10.32
C LYS A 110 -9.95 5.19 -10.77
N ALA A 111 -8.97 4.42 -10.27
CA ALA A 111 -7.58 4.58 -10.68
C ALA A 111 -7.38 4.29 -12.18
N ILE A 112 -7.95 3.19 -12.69
CA ILE A 112 -7.82 2.85 -14.12
C ILE A 112 -8.60 3.80 -15.05
N GLN A 113 -9.63 4.50 -14.55
CA GLN A 113 -10.29 5.55 -15.33
C GLN A 113 -9.35 6.71 -15.63
N ILE A 114 -8.41 7.01 -14.72
CA ILE A 114 -7.42 8.07 -14.90
C ILE A 114 -6.22 7.55 -15.70
N TYR A 115 -5.68 6.38 -15.34
CA TYR A 115 -4.55 5.77 -16.04
C TYR A 115 -4.84 4.30 -16.41
N PRO A 116 -5.47 4.05 -17.58
CA PRO A 116 -5.97 2.73 -17.95
C PRO A 116 -4.90 1.70 -18.33
N LYS A 117 -3.66 2.15 -18.54
CA LYS A 117 -2.53 1.30 -18.99
C LYS A 117 -1.60 0.87 -17.85
N ASN A 118 -1.96 1.17 -16.59
CA ASN A 118 -1.14 0.78 -15.44
C ASN A 118 -1.24 -0.74 -15.21
N ILE A 119 -0.24 -1.49 -15.68
CA ILE A 119 -0.18 -2.96 -15.53
C ILE A 119 -0.29 -3.39 -14.07
N ILE A 120 0.31 -2.64 -13.14
CA ILE A 120 0.30 -2.96 -11.70
C ILE A 120 -1.13 -2.83 -11.17
N THR A 121 -1.79 -1.71 -11.44
CA THR A 121 -3.17 -1.45 -11.00
C THR A 121 -4.15 -2.44 -11.62
N LEU A 122 -3.99 -2.76 -12.91
CA LEU A 122 -4.79 -3.79 -13.58
C LEU A 122 -4.61 -5.17 -12.92
N HIS A 123 -3.38 -5.55 -12.59
CA HIS A 123 -3.12 -6.82 -11.91
C HIS A 123 -3.82 -6.86 -10.55
N GLN A 124 -3.71 -5.80 -9.76
CA GLN A 124 -4.38 -5.73 -8.44
C GLN A 124 -5.91 -5.74 -8.57
N LEU A 125 -6.46 -5.11 -9.60
CA LEU A 125 -7.89 -5.16 -9.89
C LEU A 125 -8.33 -6.59 -10.26
N ALA A 126 -7.56 -7.31 -11.07
CA ALA A 126 -7.86 -8.70 -11.44
C ALA A 126 -7.84 -9.63 -10.20
N GLU A 127 -6.85 -9.49 -9.31
CA GLU A 127 -6.83 -10.21 -8.03
C GLU A 127 -8.03 -9.83 -7.15
N THR A 128 -8.42 -8.56 -7.14
CA THR A 128 -9.61 -8.11 -6.40
C THR A 128 -10.89 -8.73 -6.96
N TYR A 129 -11.04 -8.82 -8.29
CA TYR A 129 -12.16 -9.54 -8.92
C TYR A 129 -12.19 -11.02 -8.54
N LYS A 130 -11.03 -11.69 -8.47
CA LYS A 130 -10.94 -13.08 -7.97
C LYS A 130 -11.45 -13.19 -6.53
N LYS A 131 -11.03 -12.27 -5.65
CA LYS A 131 -11.51 -12.23 -4.25
C LYS A 131 -13.02 -11.95 -4.15
N CYS A 132 -13.57 -11.17 -5.08
CA CYS A 132 -15.02 -10.97 -5.22
C CYS A 132 -15.76 -12.14 -5.87
N LYS A 133 -15.08 -13.24 -6.26
CA LYS A 133 -15.63 -14.37 -7.03
C LYS A 133 -16.16 -14.00 -8.43
N GLU A 134 -15.74 -12.84 -8.96
CA GLU A 134 -16.11 -12.36 -10.30
C GLU A 134 -15.07 -12.82 -11.32
N ILE A 135 -14.92 -14.13 -11.55
CA ILE A 135 -13.77 -14.64 -12.31
C ILE A 135 -13.79 -14.24 -13.80
N LYS A 136 -14.97 -14.07 -14.40
CA LYS A 136 -15.09 -13.59 -15.80
C LYS A 136 -14.46 -12.21 -15.97
N SER A 137 -14.74 -11.29 -15.04
CA SER A 137 -14.14 -9.96 -15.00
C SER A 137 -12.63 -10.02 -14.75
N ALA A 138 -12.18 -10.91 -13.86
CA ALA A 138 -10.74 -11.10 -13.62
C ALA A 138 -10.00 -11.57 -14.90
N ILE A 139 -10.57 -12.52 -15.64
CA ILE A 139 -10.00 -13.00 -16.91
C ILE A 139 -9.93 -11.87 -17.93
N ALA A 140 -10.98 -11.05 -18.05
CA ALA A 140 -10.98 -9.91 -18.97
C ALA A 140 -9.87 -8.90 -18.65
N ILE A 141 -9.64 -8.59 -17.37
CA ILE A 141 -8.53 -7.71 -16.97
C ILE A 141 -7.17 -8.36 -17.26
N TYR A 142 -7.02 -9.67 -17.03
CA TYR A 142 -5.78 -10.35 -17.38
C TYR A 142 -5.51 -10.38 -18.89
N GLN A 143 -6.56 -10.51 -19.71
CA GLN A 143 -6.45 -10.38 -21.17
C GLN A 143 -6.02 -8.96 -21.57
N GLN A 144 -6.55 -7.93 -20.90
CA GLN A 144 -6.11 -6.55 -21.10
C GLN A 144 -4.62 -6.37 -20.77
N ILE A 145 -4.14 -6.95 -19.66
CA ILE A 145 -2.71 -6.93 -19.31
C ILE A 145 -1.88 -7.63 -20.39
N TYR A 146 -2.32 -8.81 -20.85
CA TYR A 146 -1.63 -9.54 -21.91
C TYR A 146 -1.62 -8.78 -23.25
N PHE A 147 -2.66 -8.00 -23.55
CA PHE A 147 -2.67 -7.13 -24.73
C PHE A 147 -1.65 -5.99 -24.62
N LEU A 148 -1.51 -5.39 -23.43
CA LEU A 148 -0.54 -4.31 -23.17
C LEU A 148 0.90 -4.83 -23.09
N ASP A 149 1.09 -6.04 -22.56
CA ASP A 149 2.37 -6.72 -22.41
C ASP A 149 2.21 -8.22 -22.78
N PRO A 150 2.41 -8.58 -24.06
CA PRO A 150 2.28 -9.96 -24.54
C PRO A 150 3.29 -10.93 -23.92
N HIS A 151 4.36 -10.42 -23.30
CA HIS A 151 5.37 -11.24 -22.62
C HIS A 151 5.08 -11.40 -21.12
N ASN A 152 3.96 -10.86 -20.63
CA ASN A 152 3.57 -10.97 -19.23
C ASN A 152 3.20 -12.42 -18.86
N LYS A 153 4.17 -13.16 -18.34
CA LYS A 153 3.99 -14.56 -17.91
C LYS A 153 2.91 -14.70 -16.83
N ILE A 154 2.76 -13.70 -15.97
CA ILE A 154 1.79 -13.71 -14.86
C ILE A 154 0.37 -13.65 -15.42
N ALA A 155 0.11 -12.74 -16.36
CA ALA A 155 -1.20 -12.64 -17.01
C ALA A 155 -1.54 -13.94 -17.76
N LYS A 156 -0.62 -14.46 -18.59
CA LYS A 156 -0.83 -15.71 -19.33
C LYS A 156 -1.12 -16.90 -18.40
N HIS A 157 -0.37 -17.04 -17.31
CA HIS A 157 -0.59 -18.10 -16.33
C HIS A 157 -1.97 -17.99 -15.66
N ASN A 158 -2.37 -16.79 -15.25
CA ASN A 158 -3.67 -16.58 -14.60
C ASN A 158 -4.85 -16.82 -15.55
N ILE A 159 -4.76 -16.41 -16.83
CA ILE A 159 -5.80 -16.69 -17.83
C ILE A 159 -6.05 -18.20 -17.93
N ASN A 160 -4.99 -18.99 -18.15
CA ASN A 160 -5.10 -20.44 -18.32
C ASN A 160 -5.64 -21.14 -17.06
N ASN A 161 -5.17 -20.73 -15.88
CA ASN A 161 -5.60 -21.34 -14.62
C ASN A 161 -7.10 -21.05 -14.35
N LEU A 162 -7.52 -19.80 -14.55
CA LEU A 162 -8.91 -19.38 -14.32
C LEU A 162 -9.87 -19.94 -15.37
N SER A 163 -9.46 -20.01 -16.65
CA SER A 163 -10.28 -20.61 -17.71
C SER A 163 -10.53 -22.10 -17.44
N ASN A 164 -9.49 -22.85 -17.05
CA ASN A 164 -9.62 -24.27 -16.78
C ASN A 164 -10.54 -24.55 -15.59
N LYS A 165 -10.40 -23.77 -14.50
CA LYS A 165 -11.26 -23.90 -13.31
C LYS A 165 -12.72 -23.53 -13.56
N HIS A 166 -12.99 -22.59 -14.47
CA HIS A 166 -14.35 -22.21 -14.83
C HIS A 166 -15.04 -23.27 -15.70
N ILE A 167 -14.29 -24.05 -16.47
CA ILE A 167 -14.86 -25.11 -17.33
C ILE A 167 -15.11 -26.40 -16.53
N SER A 168 -14.38 -26.62 -15.44
CA SER A 168 -14.40 -27.85 -14.65
C SER A 168 -15.34 -27.85 -13.43
N GLY A 169 -16.19 -26.84 -13.24
CA GLY A 169 -17.09 -26.72 -12.09
C GLY A 169 -18.45 -26.20 -12.50
#